data_AF-A0A945U769-F1
#
_entry.id   AF-A0A945U769-F1
#
_cell.length_a   1.000
_cell.length_b   1.000
_cell.length_c   1.000
_cell.angle_alpha   90.00
_cell.angle_beta   90.00
_cell.angle_gamma   90.00
#
_symmetry.space_group_name_H-M   'P 1'
#
loop_
_entity.id
_entity.type
_entity.pdbx_description
1 polymer ?
#
loop_
_entity_poly.entity_id
_entity_poly.type
_entity_poly.pdbx_seq_one_letter_code
_entity_poly.pdbx_strand_id
1 'polypeptide(L)'
;MATKEKTKRNVQRKRKPKILAVINDNCTGCGGSPVCITECPVDSCMYEIVNPDAPAFNRVTVDPLLCIGCKKCTSKGPMDTLLEGCPWEAIDMLPLDAYELEFGTLPY
;
A
#
# COMPACT_ATOMS: atom_id res chain seq x y z
N MET A 1 -13.50 16.30 19.49
CA MET A 1 -12.80 16.99 18.38
C MET A 1 -13.27 16.37 17.08
N ALA A 2 -13.72 17.14 16.09
CA ALA A 2 -14.27 16.59 14.86
C ALA A 2 -13.15 16.11 13.93
N THR A 3 -12.97 14.79 13.82
CA THR A 3 -12.12 14.15 12.82
C THR A 3 -12.74 14.35 11.44
N LYS A 4 -12.14 15.20 10.60
CA LYS A 4 -12.54 15.32 9.19
C LYS A 4 -12.43 13.96 8.51
N GLU A 5 -13.56 13.41 8.08
CA GLU A 5 -13.60 12.26 7.18
C GLU A 5 -12.75 12.57 5.95
N LYS A 6 -11.65 11.83 5.79
CA LYS A 6 -10.81 11.94 4.61
C LYS A 6 -11.49 11.19 3.48
N THR A 7 -12.27 11.92 2.68
CA THR A 7 -12.79 11.45 1.40
C THR A 7 -11.64 10.80 0.64
N LYS A 8 -11.72 9.48 0.44
CA LYS A 8 -10.72 8.75 -0.32
C LYS A 8 -10.74 9.26 -1.77
N ARG A 9 -9.57 9.26 -2.40
CA ARG A 9 -9.39 9.85 -3.74
C ARG A 9 -9.08 8.74 -4.73
N ASN A 10 -9.82 8.69 -5.83
CA ASN A 10 -9.61 7.76 -6.95
C ASN A 10 -8.94 8.43 -8.17
N VAL A 11 -8.44 9.66 -8.03
CA VAL A 11 -7.93 10.46 -9.17
C VAL A 11 -6.44 10.16 -9.44
N GLN A 12 -6.11 9.86 -10.70
CA GLN A 12 -4.74 9.69 -11.20
C GLN A 12 -3.84 10.88 -10.81
N ARG A 13 -2.60 10.58 -10.43
CA ARG A 13 -1.69 11.56 -9.84
C ARG A 13 -1.20 12.57 -10.88
N LYS A 14 -1.36 13.86 -10.62
CA LYS A 14 -0.80 14.93 -11.49
C LYS A 14 0.73 15.09 -11.41
N ARG A 15 1.43 14.32 -10.57
CA ARG A 15 2.89 14.39 -10.36
C ARG A 15 3.45 13.01 -10.02
N LYS A 16 4.65 12.71 -10.51
CA LYS A 16 5.46 11.56 -10.08
C LYS A 16 5.67 11.63 -8.54
N PRO A 17 5.34 10.59 -7.75
CA PRO A 17 5.71 10.54 -6.34
C PRO A 17 7.22 10.27 -6.21
N LYS A 18 7.84 10.67 -5.09
CA LYS A 18 9.27 10.35 -4.85
C LYS A 18 9.50 8.91 -4.41
N ILE A 19 8.48 8.28 -3.83
CA ILE A 19 8.51 6.94 -3.25
C ILE A 19 7.20 6.20 -3.56
N LEU A 20 7.28 4.89 -3.66
CA LEU A 20 6.17 3.96 -3.84
C LEU A 20 6.21 2.89 -2.74
N ALA A 21 5.06 2.32 -2.41
CA ALA A 21 4.98 1.12 -1.58
C ALA A 21 5.00 -0.10 -2.50
N VAL A 22 5.82 -1.10 -2.17
CA VAL A 22 5.87 -2.42 -2.82
C VAL A 22 5.57 -3.46 -1.76
N ILE A 23 4.91 -4.56 -2.14
CA ILE A 23 4.57 -5.65 -1.22
C ILE A 23 5.45 -6.86 -1.54
N ASN A 24 6.27 -7.26 -0.59
CA ASN A 24 7.12 -8.45 -0.71
C ASN A 24 6.34 -9.74 -0.37
N ASP A 25 7.03 -10.88 -0.46
CA ASP A 25 6.41 -12.21 -0.38
C ASP A 25 5.96 -12.59 1.04
N ASN A 26 6.39 -11.86 2.07
CA ASN A 26 6.01 -12.07 3.47
C ASN A 26 4.55 -11.64 3.76
N CYS A 27 3.84 -11.08 2.78
CA CYS A 27 2.48 -10.59 2.98
C CYS A 27 1.44 -11.73 3.05
N THR A 28 0.85 -11.90 4.23
CA THR A 28 -0.23 -12.87 4.52
C THR A 28 -1.65 -12.26 4.50
N GLY A 29 -1.79 -11.06 3.93
CA GLY A 29 -3.09 -10.36 3.83
C GLY A 29 -3.71 -9.99 5.18
N CYS A 30 -2.93 -10.03 6.26
CA CYS A 30 -3.41 -9.93 7.64
C CYS A 30 -4.58 -10.89 7.96
N GLY A 31 -4.61 -12.08 7.33
CA GLY A 31 -5.68 -13.06 7.52
C GLY A 31 -7.03 -12.65 6.91
N GLY A 32 -7.03 -11.85 5.83
CA GLY A 32 -8.25 -11.35 5.19
C GLY A 32 -8.82 -10.07 5.81
N SER A 33 -8.03 -9.37 6.63
CA SER A 33 -8.35 -8.04 7.16
C SER A 33 -7.18 -7.06 6.95
N PRO A 34 -6.91 -6.67 5.69
CA PRO A 34 -5.75 -5.87 5.34
C PRO A 34 -5.89 -4.41 5.76
N VAL A 35 -5.39 -4.08 6.95
CA VAL A 35 -5.35 -2.71 7.52
C VAL A 35 -4.75 -1.69 6.56
N CYS A 36 -3.75 -2.09 5.75
CA CYS A 36 -3.13 -1.23 4.76
C CYS A 36 -4.09 -0.76 3.67
N ILE A 37 -5.13 -1.53 3.32
CA ILE A 37 -6.20 -1.14 2.39
C ILE A 37 -7.20 -0.20 3.07
N THR A 38 -7.59 -0.50 4.31
CA THR A 38 -8.60 0.30 5.03
C THR A 38 -8.09 1.71 5.33
N GLU A 39 -6.86 1.84 5.82
CA GLU A 39 -6.22 3.12 6.18
C GLU A 39 -5.65 3.92 4.99
N CYS A 40 -5.66 3.32 3.78
CA CYS A 40 -5.17 4.00 2.59
C CYS A 40 -6.06 5.20 2.23
N PRO A 41 -5.50 6.41 2.01
CA PRO A 41 -6.28 7.60 1.64
C PRO A 41 -6.64 7.65 0.15
N VAL A 42 -6.24 6.65 -0.62
CA VAL A 42 -6.46 6.52 -2.06
C VAL A 42 -7.27 5.25 -2.28
N ASP A 43 -8.41 5.37 -2.97
CA ASP A 43 -9.24 4.21 -3.31
C ASP A 43 -8.53 3.32 -4.31
N SER A 44 -8.71 2.00 -4.20
CA SER A 44 -8.13 0.98 -5.08
C SER A 44 -6.60 0.98 -5.19
N CYS A 45 -5.90 1.79 -4.39
CA CYS A 45 -4.44 1.84 -4.30
C CYS A 45 -3.82 0.51 -3.88
N MET A 46 -4.55 -0.29 -3.11
CA MET A 46 -4.13 -1.60 -2.65
C MET A 46 -5.33 -2.54 -2.76
N TYR A 47 -5.08 -3.77 -3.19
CA TYR A 47 -6.09 -4.81 -3.38
C TYR A 47 -5.52 -6.18 -3.00
N GLU A 48 -6.38 -7.11 -2.63
CA GLU A 48 -5.98 -8.50 -2.34
C GLU A 48 -5.94 -9.33 -3.61
N ILE A 49 -4.92 -10.18 -3.71
CA ILE A 49 -4.79 -11.26 -4.69
C ILE A 49 -4.57 -12.58 -3.94
N VAL A 50 -4.88 -13.71 -4.56
CA VAL A 50 -4.51 -15.02 -4.01
C VAL A 50 -2.99 -15.16 -4.07
N ASN A 51 -2.34 -15.55 -2.96
CA ASN A 51 -0.91 -15.80 -2.97
C ASN A 51 -0.61 -17.16 -3.66
N PRO A 52 0.17 -17.21 -4.75
CA PRO A 52 0.48 -18.48 -5.43
C PRO A 52 1.33 -19.41 -4.57
N ASP A 53 2.21 -18.88 -3.73
CA ASP A 53 3.13 -19.64 -2.89
C ASP A 53 2.46 -20.17 -1.61
N ALA A 54 1.38 -19.51 -1.18
CA ALA A 54 0.62 -19.88 0.01
C ALA A 54 -0.90 -19.72 -0.21
N PRO A 55 -1.57 -20.66 -0.90
CA PRO A 55 -2.98 -20.52 -1.29
C PRO A 55 -3.99 -20.38 -0.15
N ALA A 56 -3.58 -20.64 1.10
CA ALA A 56 -4.37 -20.42 2.30
C ALA A 56 -4.42 -18.93 2.75
N PHE A 57 -3.57 -18.07 2.18
CA PHE A 57 -3.47 -16.66 2.50
C PHE A 57 -3.60 -15.80 1.24
N ASN A 58 -4.23 -14.63 1.39
CA ASN A 58 -4.16 -13.59 0.37
C ASN A 58 -2.84 -12.83 0.51
N ARG A 59 -2.39 -12.23 -0.60
CA ARG A 59 -1.31 -11.24 -0.64
C ARG A 59 -1.93 -9.90 -1.04
N VAL A 60 -1.55 -8.82 -0.37
CA VAL A 60 -1.90 -7.47 -0.83
C VAL A 60 -0.98 -7.10 -2.00
N THR A 61 -1.49 -6.40 -3.01
CA THR A 61 -0.69 -5.78 -4.08
C THR A 61 -0.99 -4.29 -4.09
N VAL A 62 0.03 -3.47 -4.38
CA VAL A 62 -0.09 -2.01 -4.51
C VAL A 62 -0.18 -1.66 -5.98
N ASP A 63 -1.12 -0.80 -6.34
CA ASP A 63 -1.16 -0.16 -7.65
C ASP A 63 -0.10 0.97 -7.71
N PRO A 64 0.93 0.84 -8.58
CA PRO A 64 2.03 1.79 -8.69
C PRO A 64 1.65 3.08 -9.43
N LEU A 65 0.46 3.16 -10.05
CA LEU A 65 -0.14 4.35 -10.62
C LEU A 65 -0.99 5.12 -9.60
N LEU A 66 -1.56 4.45 -8.59
CA LEU A 66 -2.41 5.06 -7.56
C LEU A 66 -1.67 5.45 -6.26
N CYS A 67 -0.87 4.57 -5.63
CA CYS A 67 -0.04 4.72 -4.38
C CYS A 67 0.19 6.08 -3.66
N ILE A 68 0.55 7.16 -4.38
CA ILE A 68 1.00 8.50 -3.90
C ILE A 68 2.18 8.57 -2.92
N GLY A 69 2.71 7.46 -2.40
CA GLY A 69 3.86 7.46 -1.50
C GLY A 69 3.58 8.03 -0.09
N CYS A 70 2.34 7.94 0.41
CA CYS A 70 1.93 8.61 1.65
C CYS A 70 2.41 7.97 2.98
N LYS A 71 3.12 6.84 2.93
CA LYS A 71 3.62 6.04 4.09
C LYS A 71 2.59 5.63 5.15
N LYS A 72 1.29 5.83 4.94
CA LYS A 72 0.26 5.48 5.93
C LYS A 72 0.14 3.98 6.16
N CYS A 73 0.27 3.18 5.11
CA CYS A 73 0.26 1.71 5.17
C CYS A 73 1.33 1.11 6.09
N THR A 74 2.37 1.87 6.43
CA THR A 74 3.44 1.48 7.36
C THR A 74 3.46 2.30 8.66
N SER A 75 2.54 3.25 8.85
CA SER A 75 2.52 4.14 10.03
C SER A 75 1.18 4.18 10.77
N LYS A 76 0.09 3.69 10.17
CA LYS A 76 -1.23 3.62 10.81
C LYS A 76 -1.68 2.18 10.98
N GLY A 77 -1.97 1.84 12.23
CA GLY A 77 -2.68 0.62 12.61
C GLY A 77 -4.20 0.84 12.70
N PRO A 78 -4.94 -0.22 13.07
CA PRO A 78 -6.36 -0.11 13.36
C PRO A 78 -6.60 0.84 14.55
N MET A 79 -7.76 1.49 14.59
CA MET A 79 -8.16 2.46 15.63
C MET A 79 -7.21 3.68 15.78
N ASP A 80 -6.60 4.13 14.68
CA ASP A 80 -5.65 5.26 14.65
C ASP A 80 -4.42 5.09 15.57
N THR A 81 -4.07 3.83 15.85
CA THR A 81 -2.82 3.49 16.55
C THR A 81 -1.62 3.78 15.65
N LEU A 82 -0.51 4.25 16.25
CA LEU A 82 0.76 4.38 15.53
C LEU A 82 1.36 2.98 15.39
N LEU A 83 1.58 2.53 14.15
CA LEU A 83 2.32 1.31 13.85
C LEU A 83 3.71 1.68 13.35
N GLU A 84 4.73 0.91 13.73
CA GLU A 84 6.12 1.11 13.29
C GLU A 84 6.47 0.12 12.16
N GLY A 85 5.65 0.10 11.11
CA GLY A 85 5.78 -0.80 9.97
C GLY A 85 4.54 -1.66 9.71
N CYS A 86 4.70 -2.65 8.84
CA CYS A 86 3.76 -3.76 8.69
C CYS A 86 4.12 -4.84 9.73
N PRO A 87 3.15 -5.53 10.38
CA PRO A 87 3.46 -6.61 11.35
C PRO A 87 4.28 -7.78 10.78
N TRP A 88 4.30 -7.93 9.46
CA TRP A 88 5.06 -8.96 8.72
C TRP A 88 6.28 -8.39 7.98
N GLU A 89 6.59 -7.10 8.21
CA GLU A 89 7.60 -6.32 7.48
C GLU A 89 7.42 -6.41 5.94
N ALA A 90 6.18 -6.62 5.51
CA ALA A 90 5.86 -6.97 4.12
C ALA A 90 5.65 -5.77 3.18
N ILE A 91 6.01 -4.55 3.59
CA ILE A 91 5.74 -3.31 2.85
C ILE A 91 7.01 -2.47 2.74
N ASP A 92 7.64 -2.50 1.58
CA ASP A 92 8.87 -1.79 1.28
C ASP A 92 8.57 -0.44 0.63
N MET A 93 9.13 0.64 1.19
CA MET A 93 8.95 2.01 0.68
C MET A 93 10.12 2.39 -0.23
N LEU A 94 10.11 1.91 -1.47
CA LEU A 94 11.16 2.17 -2.46
C LEU A 94 11.08 3.59 -3.05
N PRO A 95 12.22 4.22 -3.40
CA PRO A 95 12.22 5.42 -4.23
C PRO A 95 11.73 5.08 -5.64
N LEU A 96 11.08 6.04 -6.30
CA LEU A 96 10.50 5.81 -7.63
C LEU A 96 11.56 5.36 -8.65
N ASP A 97 12.75 5.94 -8.59
CA ASP A 97 13.83 5.62 -9.53
C ASP A 97 14.30 4.15 -9.40
N ALA A 98 14.30 3.59 -8.18
CA ALA A 98 14.59 2.16 -7.98
C ALA A 98 13.43 1.29 -8.46
N TYR A 99 12.18 1.69 -8.21
CA TYR A 99 11.00 0.97 -8.70
C TYR A 99 10.97 0.90 -10.23
N GLU A 100 11.25 2.00 -10.93
CA GLU A 100 11.30 2.02 -12.41
C GLU A 100 12.48 1.18 -12.98
N LEU A 101 13.54 0.93 -12.20
CA LEU A 101 14.65 0.03 -12.56
C LEU A 101 14.32 -1.45 -12.36
N GLU A 102 13.60 -1.81 -11.30
CA GLU A 102 13.27 -3.21 -10.99
C GLU A 102 12.01 -3.72 -11.71
N PHE A 103 10.96 -2.87 -11.79
CA PHE A 103 9.63 -3.25 -12.31
C PHE A 103 9.30 -2.60 -13.66
N GLY A 104 10.15 -1.67 -14.14
CA GLY A 104 9.97 -0.97 -15.41
C GLY A 104 9.26 0.38 -15.29
N THR A 105 9.35 1.19 -16.35
CA THR A 105 8.83 2.56 -16.40
C THR A 105 7.31 2.61 -16.39
N LEU A 106 6.72 3.43 -15.52
CA LEU A 106 5.27 3.57 -15.40
C LEU A 106 4.69 4.50 -16.49
N PRO A 107 3.51 4.20 -17.06
CA PRO A 107 2.76 5.16 -17.87
C PRO A 107 2.09 6.22 -16.97
N TYR A 108 2.46 7.49 -17.14
CA TYR A 108 2.00 8.62 -16.30
C TYR A 108 0.81 9.39 -16.86
#